data_AF-A0A6I4Q1C3-F1
#
_entry.id   AF-A0A6I4Q1C3-F1
#
_cell.length_a   1.000
_cell.length_b   1.000
_cell.length_c   1.000
_cell.angle_alpha   90.00
_cell.angle_beta   90.00
_cell.angle_gamma   90.00
#
_symmetry.space_group_name_H-M   'P 1'
#
loop_
_entity.id
_entity.type
_entity.pdbx_description
1 polymer ?
#
loop_
_entity_poly.entity_id
_entity_poly.type
_entity_poly.pdbx_seq_one_letter_code
_entity_poly.pdbx_strand_id
1 'polypeptide(L)' 'MRRAQSAVQSIVPTSTRSVQSIDLFIPELKGKLLGGISTCPCNCRSMIDLTLNLDKKVTV' A
#
# COMPACT_ATOMS: atom_id res chain seq x y z
N MET A 1 16.25 -5.65 -8.70
CA MET A 1 15.86 -7.08 -8.72
C MET A 1 15.50 -7.55 -7.29
N ARG A 2 14.38 -7.10 -6.69
CA ARG A 2 13.96 -7.52 -5.33
C ARG A 2 12.97 -8.70 -5.35
N ARG A 3 12.14 -8.80 -6.39
CA ARG A 3 11.15 -9.88 -6.60
C ARG A 3 11.75 -11.26 -6.91
N ALA A 4 13.06 -11.35 -7.16
CA ALA A 4 13.74 -12.63 -7.39
C ALA A 4 14.11 -13.36 -6.10
N GLN A 5 13.89 -12.73 -4.94
CA GLN A 5 14.16 -13.33 -3.63
C GLN A 5 13.04 -14.29 -3.22
N SER A 6 13.37 -15.29 -2.41
CA SER A 6 12.41 -16.28 -1.91
C SER A 6 11.33 -15.60 -1.04
N ALA A 7 10.08 -15.65 -1.51
CA ALA A 7 8.93 -15.04 -0.82
C ALA A 7 8.59 -15.69 0.53
N VAL A 8 9.10 -16.91 0.78
CA VAL A 8 8.86 -17.66 2.02
C VAL A 8 9.91 -17.35 3.09
N GLN A 9 11.06 -16.80 2.71
CA GLN A 9 12.19 -16.58 3.62
C GLN A 9 12.58 -15.10 3.77
N SER A 10 11.96 -14.20 3.01
CA SER A 10 12.33 -12.78 3.02
C SER A 10 11.12 -11.87 2.88
N ILE A 11 11.21 -10.70 3.51
CA ILE A 11 10.24 -9.61 3.31
C ILE A 11 10.67 -8.85 2.05
N VAL A 12 9.82 -8.85 1.03
CA VAL A 12 10.15 -8.25 -0.27
C VAL A 12 9.36 -6.95 -0.47
N PRO A 13 10.01 -5.78 -0.49
CA PRO A 13 9.34 -4.53 -0.81
C PRO A 13 9.13 -4.42 -2.31
N THR A 14 7.89 -4.13 -2.70
CA THR A 14 7.47 -3.95 -4.09
C THR A 14 6.55 -2.74 -4.23
N SER A 15 6.42 -2.23 -5.44
CA SER A 15 5.42 -1.20 -5.76
C SER A 15 4.02 -1.82 -5.86
N THR A 16 3.01 -1.10 -5.38
CA THR A 16 1.60 -1.47 -5.53
C THR A 16 0.94 -0.62 -6.61
N ARG A 17 0.00 -1.22 -7.35
CA ARG A 17 -0.86 -0.51 -8.31
C ARG A 17 -2.12 0.07 -7.68
N SER A 18 -2.45 -0.32 -6.44
CA SER A 18 -3.68 0.13 -5.76
C SER A 18 -3.77 1.66 -5.69
N VAL A 19 -2.65 2.34 -5.44
CA VAL A 19 -2.57 3.80 -5.37
C VAL A 19 -2.97 4.46 -6.70
N GLN A 20 -2.48 3.93 -7.83
CA GLN A 20 -2.82 4.45 -9.16
C GLN A 20 -4.28 4.17 -9.53
N SER A 21 -4.85 3.06 -9.03
CA SER A 21 -6.25 2.72 -9.27
C SER A 21 -7.20 3.59 -8.45
N ILE A 22 -6.83 3.99 -7.23
CA ILE A 22 -7.68 4.84 -6.37
C ILE A 22 -7.94 6.20 -7.03
N ASP A 23 -6.96 6.76 -7.73
CA ASP A 23 -7.11 8.00 -8.50
C ASP A 23 -8.24 7.95 -9.55
N LEU A 24 -8.54 6.74 -10.08
CA LEU A 24 -9.63 6.53 -11.03
C LEU A 24 -11.00 6.44 -10.35
N PHE A 25 -11.05 5.97 -9.11
CA PHE A 25 -12.29 5.81 -8.36
C PHE A 25 -12.67 7.08 -7.56
N ILE A 26 -11.67 7.79 -7.03
CA ILE A 26 -11.85 8.99 -6.21
C ILE A 26 -10.96 10.10 -6.78
N PRO A 27 -11.48 10.91 -7.72
CA PRO A 27 -10.68 11.90 -8.44
C PRO A 27 -10.13 13.01 -7.53
N GLU A 28 -10.74 13.26 -6.38
CA GLU A 28 -10.28 14.25 -5.38
C GLU A 28 -8.96 13.86 -4.68
N LEU A 29 -8.63 12.57 -4.71
CA LEU A 29 -7.41 12.00 -4.14
C LEU A 29 -6.29 11.83 -5.17
N LYS A 30 -6.52 12.25 -6.42
CA LYS A 30 -5.57 12.09 -7.52
C LYS A 30 -4.21 12.72 -7.21
N GLY A 31 -3.17 11.90 -7.24
CA GLY A 31 -1.80 12.33 -6.96
C GLY A 31 -1.50 12.71 -5.51
N LYS A 32 -2.45 12.53 -4.58
CA LYS A 32 -2.25 12.79 -3.14
C LYS A 32 -1.79 11.55 -2.38
N LEU A 33 -2.02 10.36 -2.93
CA LEU A 33 -1.65 9.09 -2.30
C LEU A 33 -0.37 8.54 -2.91
N LEU A 34 0.52 8.06 -2.04
CA LEU A 34 1.73 7.33 -2.38
C LEU A 34 1.83 6.13 -1.45
N GLY A 35 2.26 4.99 -1.96
CA GLY A 35 2.31 3.76 -1.18
C GLY A 35 3.10 2.66 -1.85
N GLY A 36 3.75 1.86 -1.02
CA GLY A 36 4.41 0.62 -1.41
C GLY A 36 3.77 -0.56 -0.69
N ILE A 37 4.12 -1.77 -1.10
CA ILE A 37 3.68 -3.00 -0.42
C ILE A 37 4.89 -3.86 -0.08
N SER A 38 4.92 -4.36 1.15
CA SER A 38 5.88 -5.36 1.59
C SER A 38 5.17 -6.71 1.68
N THR A 39 5.66 -7.69 0.93
CA THR A 39 5.13 -9.06 1.04
C THR A 39 5.82 -9.76 2.19
N CYS A 40 5.04 -10.30 3.13
CA CYS A 40 5.53 -11.09 4.25
C CYS A 40 5.30 -12.59 3.97
N PRO A 41 6.10 -13.51 4.56
CA PRO A 41 5.87 -14.96 4.47
C PRO A 41 4.59 -15.40 5.19
N CYS A 42 3.44 -15.17 4.57
CA CYS A 42 2.14 -15.58 5.08
C CYS A 42 1.23 -15.95 3.91
N ASN A 43 0.51 -17.07 4.05
CA ASN A 43 -0.11 -17.76 2.92
C ASN A 43 -1.21 -16.94 2.22
N CYS A 44 -1.98 -16.13 2.96
CA CYS A 44 -3.04 -15.25 2.43
C CYS A 44 -3.49 -14.25 3.52
N ARG A 45 -2.62 -13.35 3.97
CA ARG A 45 -3.04 -12.28 4.90
C ARG A 45 -2.39 -10.97 4.48
N SER A 46 -3.21 -9.97 4.19
CA SER A 46 -2.78 -8.64 3.79
C SER A 46 -3.34 -7.60 4.76
N MET A 47 -2.54 -6.59 5.07
CA MET A 47 -2.96 -5.43 5.86
C MET A 47 -2.65 -4.17 5.06
N ILE A 48 -3.49 -3.15 5.20
CA ILE A 48 -3.26 -1.83 4.66
C ILE A 48 -3.11 -0.90 5.86
N ASP A 49 -1.96 -0.26 5.96
CA ASP A 49 -1.72 0.81 6.92
C ASP A 49 -1.87 2.15 6.18
N LEU A 50 -2.84 2.95 6.59
CA LEU A 50 -3.22 4.19 5.93
C LEU A 50 -3.01 5.37 6.87
N THR A 51 -1.97 6.15 6.61
CA THR A 51 -1.70 7.39 7.32
C THR A 51 -2.17 8.56 6.48
N LEU A 52 -3.12 9.34 7.00
CA LEU A 52 -3.71 10.49 6.33
C LEU A 52 -3.61 11.74 7.20
N ASN A 53 -3.30 12.87 6.57
CA ASN A 53 -3.46 14.18 7.18
C ASN A 53 -4.85 14.70 6.83
N LEU A 54 -5.70 14.89 7.84
CA LEU A 54 -7.08 15.34 7.69
C LEU A 54 -7.21 16.78 8.18
N ASP A 55 -7.91 17.62 7.41
CA ASP A 55 -8.15 19.03 7.79
C ASP A 55 -9.19 19.17 8.92
N LYS A 56 -10.00 18.13 9.15
CA LYS A 56 -11.05 18.11 10.16
C LYS A 56 -10.65 17.20 11.32
N LYS A 57 -10.95 17.64 12.54
CA LYS A 57 -10.73 16.85 13.75
C LYS A 57 -11.72 15.69 13.78
N VAL A 58 -11.20 14.47 13.78
CA VAL A 58 -11.96 13.22 13.91
C VAL A 58 -11.32 12.34 14.96
N THR A 59 -12.12 11.50 15.61
CA THR A 59 -11.68 10.55 16.65
C THR A 59 -11.69 9.14 16.06
N VAL A 60 -10.68 8.33 16.41
CA VAL A 60 -10.45 6.97 15.91
C VAL A 60 -11.41 5.98 16.56
#